data_AF-A0A827BBE6-F1
#
_entry.id   AF-A0A827BBE6-F1
#
_cell.length_a   1.000
_cell.length_b   1.000
_cell.length_c   1.000
_cell.angle_alpha   90.00
_cell.angle_beta   90.00
_cell.angle_gamma   90.00
#
_symmetry.space_group_name_H-M   'P 1'
#
loop_
_entity.id
_entity.type
_entity.pdbx_description
1 polymer ?
#
loop_
_entity_poly.entity_id
_entity_poly.type
_entity_poly.pdbx_seq_one_letter_code
_entity_poly.pdbx_strand_id
1 'polypeptide(L)'
;MILSRYVGTPPRDGEDRKIQGGPLYLDIIDLIDECDTLPWTRRCIRDVQSLSLDADDIKSMVIKAVTKGRFLGSEWCQGSKPGVWAACDAYSFEHSFWCQAMHKELNNEFYIKFFVNITGNVVLTVSLHLSN
;
A
#
# COMPACT_ATOMS: atom_id res chain seq x y z
N MET A 1 2.17 -16.43 10.17
CA MET A 1 0.78 -15.95 10.01
C MET A 1 0.69 -15.11 8.76
N ILE A 2 -0.30 -15.36 7.91
CA ILE A 2 -0.57 -14.58 6.69
C ILE A 2 -1.78 -13.70 6.97
N LEU A 3 -1.68 -12.39 6.72
CA LEU A 3 -2.75 -11.43 6.96
C LEU A 3 -3.58 -11.13 5.70
N SER A 4 -2.98 -11.25 4.52
CA SER A 4 -3.65 -11.05 3.24
C SER A 4 -4.60 -12.21 2.91
N ARG A 5 -5.71 -11.92 2.21
CA ARG A 5 -6.58 -12.97 1.64
C ARG A 5 -5.96 -13.74 0.47
N TYR A 6 -4.81 -13.28 -0.04
CA TYR A 6 -4.06 -14.00 -1.06
C TYR A 6 -3.66 -15.41 -0.58
N VAL A 7 -3.94 -16.40 -1.42
CA VAL A 7 -3.63 -17.81 -1.14
C VAL A 7 -2.26 -18.15 -1.74
N GLY A 8 -1.27 -18.29 -0.86
CA GLY A 8 0.07 -18.71 -1.24
C GLY A 8 0.96 -18.92 -0.02
N THR A 9 2.19 -19.37 -0.25
CA THR A 9 3.17 -19.62 0.81
C THR A 9 4.20 -18.50 0.83
N PRO A 10 4.40 -17.78 1.95
CA PRO A 10 5.48 -16.82 2.07
C PRO A 10 6.84 -17.52 1.99
N PRO A 11 7.86 -16.85 1.44
CA PRO A 11 9.20 -17.40 1.34
C PRO A 11 9.83 -17.59 2.72
N ARG A 12 10.89 -18.41 2.78
CA ARG A 12 11.77 -18.44 3.95
C ARG A 12 12.62 -17.17 4.00
N ASP A 13 13.20 -16.89 5.16
CA ASP A 13 14.11 -15.74 5.30
C ASP A 13 15.31 -15.89 4.33
N GLY A 14 15.54 -14.85 3.53
CA GLY A 14 16.59 -14.82 2.51
C GLY A 14 16.17 -15.29 1.11
N GLU A 15 14.97 -15.85 0.96
CA GLU A 15 14.42 -16.22 -0.36
C GLU A 15 13.74 -15.02 -1.06
N ASP A 16 13.54 -15.14 -2.37
CA ASP A 16 12.86 -14.13 -3.18
C ASP A 16 11.41 -13.95 -2.71
N ARG A 17 10.99 -12.68 -2.62
CA ARG A 17 9.67 -12.28 -2.15
C ARG A 17 8.72 -11.98 -3.29
N LYS A 18 9.17 -11.96 -4.54
CA LYS A 18 8.32 -11.65 -5.70
C LYS A 18 7.26 -12.72 -5.96
N ILE A 19 6.07 -12.27 -6.30
CA ILE A 19 4.93 -13.09 -6.69
C ILE A 19 4.66 -12.81 -8.18
N GLN A 20 4.60 -13.87 -8.98
CA GLN A 20 4.35 -13.80 -10.42
C GLN A 20 2.84 -13.79 -10.69
N GLY A 21 2.42 -13.24 -11.84
CA GLY A 21 1.02 -13.31 -12.30
C GLY A 21 0.26 -11.98 -12.34
N GLY A 22 0.92 -10.86 -12.01
CA GLY A 22 0.30 -9.53 -12.04
C GLY A 22 -0.36 -9.14 -10.71
N PRO A 23 -1.21 -8.10 -10.71
CA PRO A 23 -1.90 -7.63 -9.50
C PRO A 23 -2.74 -8.73 -8.84
N LEU A 24 -2.69 -8.80 -7.52
CA LEU A 24 -3.39 -9.81 -6.72
C LEU A 24 -4.84 -9.41 -6.38
N TYR A 25 -5.13 -8.11 -6.35
CA TYR A 25 -6.41 -7.57 -5.85
C TYR A 25 -7.17 -6.82 -6.95
N LEU A 26 -7.69 -7.55 -7.94
CA LEU A 26 -8.38 -6.96 -9.10
C LEU A 26 -9.72 -6.30 -8.75
N ASP A 27 -10.33 -6.74 -7.67
CA ASP A 27 -11.60 -6.25 -7.09
C ASP A 27 -11.40 -5.08 -6.11
N ILE A 28 -10.18 -4.53 -6.00
CA ILE A 28 -9.89 -3.46 -5.04
C ILE A 28 -10.75 -2.20 -5.27
N ILE A 29 -11.07 -1.87 -6.52
CA ILE A 29 -11.88 -0.69 -6.85
C ILE A 29 -13.29 -0.82 -6.25
N ASP A 30 -13.88 -2.02 -6.33
CA ASP A 30 -15.22 -2.26 -5.81
C ASP A 30 -15.25 -2.35 -4.27
N LEU A 31 -14.12 -2.76 -3.66
CA LEU A 31 -14.03 -2.98 -2.21
C LEU A 31 -13.65 -1.74 -1.41
N ILE A 32 -12.86 -0.84 -1.99
CA ILE A 32 -12.13 0.15 -1.22
C ILE A 32 -13.03 1.20 -0.55
N ASP A 33 -14.15 1.53 -1.18
CA ASP A 33 -15.11 2.50 -0.65
C ASP A 33 -15.77 1.99 0.63
N GLU A 34 -16.09 0.69 0.69
CA GLU A 34 -16.80 0.06 1.81
C GLU A 34 -15.88 -0.40 2.95
N CYS A 35 -14.56 -0.43 2.72
CA CYS A 35 -13.60 -0.97 3.67
C CYS A 35 -12.90 0.10 4.51
N ASP A 36 -12.34 -0.31 5.65
CA ASP A 36 -11.39 0.53 6.40
C ASP A 36 -10.00 0.46 5.76
N THR A 37 -9.32 1.61 5.71
CA THR A 37 -7.91 1.72 5.31
C THR A 37 -7.02 1.95 6.51
N LEU A 38 -6.09 1.03 6.77
CA LEU A 38 -5.22 1.10 7.96
C LEU A 38 -3.73 1.08 7.58
N PRO A 39 -2.92 2.04 8.04
CA PRO A 39 -1.47 1.98 7.90
C PRO A 39 -0.89 0.84 8.75
N TRP A 40 -0.04 0.00 8.16
CA TRP A 40 0.39 -1.26 8.77
C TRP A 40 1.70 -1.17 9.53
N THR A 41 2.70 -0.50 8.96
CA THR A 41 4.05 -0.44 9.54
C THR A 41 4.25 0.87 10.29
N ARG A 42 5.11 0.86 11.33
CA ARG A 42 5.49 2.09 12.06
C ARG A 42 6.02 3.20 11.14
N ARG A 43 6.66 2.82 10.03
CA ARG A 43 7.13 3.78 9.02
C ARG A 43 5.95 4.38 8.27
N CYS A 44 5.05 3.55 7.74
CA CYS A 44 3.83 4.01 7.06
C CYS A 44 2.98 4.92 7.95
N ILE A 45 2.82 4.59 9.24
CA ILE A 45 2.08 5.43 10.19
C ILE A 45 2.70 6.82 10.29
N ARG A 46 4.04 6.90 10.41
CA ARG A 46 4.76 8.18 10.44
C ARG A 46 4.64 8.94 9.11
N ASP A 47 4.74 8.25 7.98
CA ASP A 47 4.65 8.86 6.66
C ASP A 47 3.24 9.47 6.46
N VAL A 48 2.18 8.71 6.73
CA VAL A 48 0.77 9.19 6.70
C VAL A 48 0.56 10.40 7.62
N GLN A 49 1.05 10.33 8.87
CA GLN A 49 0.96 11.44 9.81
C GLN A 49 1.72 12.69 9.32
N SER A 50 2.92 12.51 8.79
CA SER A 50 3.75 13.63 8.30
C SER A 50 3.13 14.36 7.12
N LEU A 51 2.34 13.65 6.32
CA LEU A 51 1.63 14.19 5.16
C LEU A 51 0.22 14.69 5.52
N SER A 52 -0.21 14.47 6.76
CA SER A 52 -1.58 14.79 7.22
C SER A 52 -2.67 14.12 6.37
N LEU A 53 -2.41 12.89 5.90
CA LEU A 53 -3.39 12.12 5.13
C LEU A 53 -4.41 11.45 6.05
N ASP A 54 -5.69 11.57 5.72
CA ASP A 54 -6.75 10.83 6.38
C ASP A 54 -7.10 9.52 5.64
N ALA A 55 -8.16 8.83 6.08
CA ALA A 55 -8.58 7.58 5.47
C ALA A 55 -9.07 7.76 4.03
N ASP A 56 -9.78 8.85 3.73
CA ASP A 56 -10.34 9.12 2.41
C ASP A 56 -9.25 9.52 1.42
N ASP A 57 -8.23 10.26 1.88
CA ASP A 57 -7.02 10.53 1.13
C ASP A 57 -6.32 9.22 0.73
N ILE A 58 -6.18 8.28 1.68
CA ILE A 58 -5.52 7.00 1.42
C ILE A 58 -6.34 6.18 0.42
N LYS A 59 -7.67 6.10 0.56
CA LYS A 59 -8.55 5.45 -0.42
C LYS A 59 -8.37 6.04 -1.82
N SER A 60 -8.42 7.37 -1.92
CA SER A 60 -8.25 8.10 -3.17
C SER A 60 -6.88 7.83 -3.82
N MET A 61 -5.83 7.75 -3.01
CA MET A 61 -4.47 7.41 -3.47
C MET A 61 -4.38 5.99 -4.01
N VAL A 62 -5.02 5.00 -3.37
CA VAL A 62 -5.05 3.63 -3.88
C VAL A 62 -5.82 3.55 -5.20
N ILE A 63 -7.01 4.17 -5.27
CA ILE A 63 -7.81 4.24 -6.50
C ILE A 63 -6.97 4.85 -7.62
N LYS A 64 -6.27 5.96 -7.35
CA LYS A 64 -5.40 6.59 -8.34
C LYS A 64 -4.25 5.68 -8.76
N ALA A 65 -3.61 5.00 -7.81
CA ALA A 65 -2.50 4.10 -8.09
C ALA A 65 -2.90 2.93 -9.01
N VAL A 66 -4.05 2.31 -8.78
CA VAL A 66 -4.50 1.15 -9.58
C VAL A 66 -5.12 1.55 -10.93
N THR A 67 -5.68 2.75 -11.04
CA THR A 67 -6.35 3.21 -12.28
C THR A 67 -5.46 4.02 -13.21
N LYS A 68 -4.51 4.78 -12.66
CA LYS A 68 -3.64 5.72 -13.40
C LYS A 68 -2.16 5.51 -13.16
N GLY A 69 -1.81 4.75 -12.11
CA GLY A 69 -0.42 4.45 -11.79
C GLY A 69 0.16 3.32 -12.63
N ARG A 70 1.41 3.00 -12.30
CA ARG A 70 2.18 1.90 -12.85
C ARG A 70 2.28 0.79 -11.81
N PHE A 71 1.83 -0.40 -12.17
CA PHE A 71 2.08 -1.60 -11.38
C PHE A 71 3.58 -1.95 -11.38
N LEU A 72 4.14 -2.18 -10.20
CA LEU A 72 5.56 -2.49 -9.99
C LEU A 72 5.81 -3.97 -9.68
N GLY A 73 4.76 -4.75 -9.46
CA GLY A 73 4.83 -6.16 -9.08
C GLY A 73 4.19 -6.44 -7.73
N SER A 74 3.95 -7.72 -7.48
CA SER A 74 3.43 -8.21 -6.21
C SER A 74 4.53 -8.90 -5.42
N GLU A 75 4.50 -8.79 -4.10
CA GLU A 75 5.53 -9.38 -3.24
C GLU A 75 5.05 -9.68 -1.83
N TRP A 76 5.69 -10.67 -1.19
CA TRP A 76 5.54 -10.95 0.23
C TRP A 76 6.24 -9.88 1.07
N CYS A 77 5.44 -9.14 1.83
CA CYS A 77 5.88 -8.14 2.79
C CYS A 77 5.82 -8.69 4.22
N GLN A 78 6.83 -8.36 5.02
CA GLN A 78 6.89 -8.74 6.42
C GLN A 78 6.42 -7.56 7.29
N GLY A 79 5.55 -7.84 8.27
CA GLY A 79 5.09 -6.84 9.21
C GLY A 79 6.14 -6.50 10.27
N SER A 80 5.78 -5.62 11.21
CA SER A 80 6.68 -5.27 12.33
C SER A 80 6.95 -6.42 13.30
N LYS A 81 6.14 -7.49 13.28
CA LYS A 81 6.34 -8.70 14.07
C LYS A 81 6.93 -9.81 13.17
N PRO A 82 8.05 -10.46 13.56
CA PRO A 82 8.60 -11.59 12.82
C PRO A 82 7.56 -12.70 12.60
N GLY A 83 7.60 -13.33 11.43
CA GLY A 83 6.66 -14.40 11.05
C GLY A 83 5.25 -13.93 10.68
N VAL A 84 4.99 -12.61 10.64
CA VAL A 84 3.75 -12.04 10.11
C VAL A 84 3.98 -11.51 8.70
N TRP A 85 3.24 -12.06 7.73
CA TRP A 85 3.41 -11.79 6.31
C TRP A 85 2.10 -11.31 5.68
N ALA A 86 2.22 -10.54 4.61
CA ALA A 86 1.12 -10.20 3.72
C ALA A 86 1.63 -10.14 2.27
N ALA A 87 0.86 -10.66 1.33
CA ALA A 87 1.15 -10.49 -0.10
C ALA A 87 0.61 -9.12 -0.53
N CYS A 88 1.49 -8.24 -0.99
CA CYS A 88 1.14 -6.86 -1.35
C CYS A 88 1.28 -6.63 -2.84
N ASP A 89 0.40 -5.81 -3.41
CA ASP A 89 0.64 -5.18 -4.69
C ASP A 89 1.37 -3.86 -4.50
N ALA A 90 2.36 -3.57 -5.35
CA ALA A 90 3.09 -2.31 -5.35
C ALA A 90 2.79 -1.51 -6.62
N TYR A 91 2.56 -0.20 -6.45
CA TYR A 91 2.31 0.74 -7.54
C TYR A 91 3.12 2.01 -7.35
N SER A 92 3.51 2.67 -8.45
CA SER A 92 3.90 4.08 -8.45
C SER A 92 2.88 4.94 -9.20
N PHE A 93 2.72 6.20 -8.79
CA PHE A 93 1.80 7.12 -9.45
C PHE A 93 2.16 8.57 -9.15
N GLU A 94 1.87 9.47 -10.08
CA GLU A 94 2.02 10.91 -9.84
C GLU A 94 0.81 11.43 -9.06
N HIS A 95 1.07 12.24 -8.03
CA HIS A 95 0.02 12.89 -7.28
C HIS A 95 0.44 14.30 -6.87
N SER A 96 -0.53 15.20 -6.93
CA SER A 96 -0.37 16.59 -6.56
C SER A 96 -1.38 16.92 -5.48
N PHE A 97 -0.91 17.35 -4.32
CA PHE A 97 -1.78 17.72 -3.21
C PHE A 97 -1.17 18.85 -2.38
N TRP A 98 -2.03 19.62 -1.73
CA TRP A 98 -1.61 20.62 -0.76
C TRP A 98 -1.24 19.94 0.55
N CYS A 99 0.04 19.95 0.91
CA CYS A 99 0.49 19.41 2.18
C CYS A 99 0.44 20.50 3.25
N GLN A 100 -0.55 20.40 4.16
CA GLN A 100 -0.72 21.36 5.25
C GLN A 100 0.54 21.46 6.13
N ALA A 101 1.15 20.32 6.48
CA ALA A 101 2.33 20.28 7.33
C ALA A 101 3.56 20.99 6.73
N MET A 102 3.65 21.07 5.40
CA MET A 102 4.77 21.69 4.68
C MET A 102 4.42 23.07 4.11
N HIS A 103 3.16 23.51 4.25
CA HIS A 103 2.62 24.74 3.66
C HIS A 103 2.97 24.95 2.17
N LYS A 104 2.94 23.86 1.38
CA LYS A 104 3.21 23.91 -0.06
C LYS A 104 2.46 22.82 -0.82
N GLU A 105 2.31 23.04 -2.12
CA GLU A 105 1.90 21.99 -3.05
C GLU A 105 3.05 20.99 -3.24
N LEU A 106 2.74 19.71 -3.04
CA LEU A 106 3.64 18.61 -3.35
C LEU A 106 3.21 18.00 -4.67
N ASN A 107 4.07 18.02 -5.67
CA ASN A 107 3.91 17.26 -6.90
C ASN A 107 5.05 16.25 -7.02
N ASN A 108 4.77 14.98 -6.80
CA ASN A 108 5.79 13.93 -6.75
C ASN A 108 5.27 12.61 -7.32
N GLU A 109 6.20 11.69 -7.58
CA GLU A 109 5.88 10.27 -7.74
C GLU A 109 5.73 9.63 -6.35
N PHE A 110 4.62 8.92 -6.13
CA PHE A 110 4.28 8.25 -4.89
C PHE A 110 4.43 6.75 -5.09
N TYR A 111 4.86 6.05 -4.05
CA TYR A 111 4.95 4.60 -4.03
C TYR A 111 3.99 4.05 -2.97
N ILE A 112 3.05 3.22 -3.38
CA ILE A 112 2.07 2.61 -2.47
C ILE A 112 2.16 1.10 -2.57
N LYS A 113 2.11 0.46 -1.40
CA LYS A 113 1.94 -0.98 -1.27
C LYS A 113 0.71 -1.27 -0.45
N PHE A 114 -0.13 -2.19 -0.88
CA PHE A 114 -1.32 -2.55 -0.12
C PHE A 114 -1.64 -4.02 -0.26
N PHE A 115 -2.43 -4.51 0.70
CA PHE A 115 -3.04 -5.83 0.63
C PHE A 115 -4.47 -5.77 1.16
N VAL A 116 -5.32 -6.67 0.67
CA VAL A 116 -6.64 -6.90 1.27
C VAL A 116 -6.49 -8.00 2.30
N ASN A 117 -6.87 -7.72 3.55
CA ASN A 117 -6.76 -8.69 4.61
C ASN A 117 -7.83 -9.80 4.50
N ILE A 118 -7.73 -10.85 5.32
CA ILE A 118 -8.70 -11.95 5.35
C ILE A 118 -10.13 -11.53 5.73
N THR A 119 -10.33 -10.36 6.35
CA THR A 119 -11.65 -9.84 6.74
C THR A 119 -12.23 -8.85 5.72
N GLY A 120 -11.53 -8.57 4.62
CA GLY A 120 -11.96 -7.62 3.58
C GLY A 120 -11.52 -6.17 3.78
N ASN A 121 -10.76 -5.85 4.83
CA ASN A 121 -10.21 -4.51 5.03
C ASN A 121 -8.91 -4.31 4.23
N VAL A 122 -8.71 -3.11 3.69
CA VAL A 122 -7.48 -2.77 2.97
C VAL A 122 -6.42 -2.31 3.97
N VAL A 123 -5.35 -3.09 4.10
CA VAL A 123 -4.24 -2.77 4.98
C VAL A 123 -3.08 -2.27 4.12
N LEU A 124 -2.64 -1.06 4.42
CA LEU A 124 -1.78 -0.26 3.56
C LEU A 124 -0.39 -0.08 4.17
N THR A 125 0.59 -0.13 3.30
CA THR A 125 1.91 0.44 3.52
C THR A 125 2.12 1.50 2.46
N VAL A 126 1.71 2.72 2.77
CA VAL A 126 2.16 3.89 2.03
C VAL A 126 3.63 4.09 2.39
N SER A 127 4.51 3.96 1.39
CA SER A 127 5.91 4.32 1.53
C SER A 127 6.13 5.53 0.65
N LEU A 128 5.98 6.71 1.21
CA LEU A 128 6.21 7.93 0.45
C LEU A 128 7.72 8.11 0.26
N HIS A 129 8.17 7.94 -0.98
CA HIS A 129 9.47 8.43 -1.40
C HIS A 129 9.23 9.70 -2.20
N LEU A 130 9.53 10.86 -1.61
CA LEU A 130 9.71 12.06 -2.41
C LEU A 130 10.97 11.82 -3.24
N SER A 131 10.83 11.78 -4.56
CA SER A 131 11.98 11.87 -5.45
C SER A 131 12.65 13.22 -5.16
N ASN A 132 13.86 13.18 -4.58
CA ASN A 132 14.68 14.37 -4.35
C ASN A 132 15.02 15.09 -5.66
#